data_AF-A0A8K1FFG2-F1
#
_entry.id   AF-A0A8K1FFG2-F1
#
_cell.length_a   1.000
_cell.length_b   1.000
_cell.length_c   1.000
_cell.angle_alpha   90.00
_cell.angle_beta   90.00
_cell.angle_gamma   90.00
#
_symmetry.space_group_name_H-M   'P 1'
#
loop_
_entity.id
_entity.type
_entity.pdbx_description
1 polymer ?
#
loop_
_entity_poly.entity_id
_entity_poly.type
_entity_poly.pdbx_seq_one_letter_code
_entity_poly.pdbx_strand_id
1 'polypeptide(L)'
;MATSSTRRKVVLHFDLNRTVLMSDAAGGRTMENTVNYLLSECTWGYVHPTNPSEWVCVSEASSIAPPAAPKVTIDGNDVAVPLITYKQFVDDSLPYKSLKDAGVDGKDTIEQIKAFNKAAKKQRTALQSAFTGSGPGAPVIGSFNEVMEKLHFPSGPQREAAKDAAKSLPVSRLQEAWSEGRYYLLPSFMQFLAYLASLEDKYDVKLVFRTFGDDIPEVAKELELLVDGKHPIALETAIPASFKLTAAGAQVGTFYRDGFESDGTALAVGTLTKVPFTSAHQGDSSALETFYQGQGVEIVRGFPAIHRKVQEMTHSHPTIALRDYWEWWSAHAEAGEYGKLLLVDDSASNNDIAVFFDDHVEAHHSHIVDVRDVASGAPVPFSKSKGKYLQRVEPFAAITDPHYFINLVKSILQE
;
A
#
# COMPACT_ATOMS: atom_id res chain seq x y z
N MET A 1 -20.08 16.32 37.86
CA MET A 1 -19.30 16.52 36.63
C MET A 1 -18.74 15.16 36.25
N ALA A 2 -19.30 14.51 35.23
CA ALA A 2 -18.74 13.26 34.74
C ALA A 2 -17.34 13.56 34.20
N THR A 3 -16.34 12.89 34.75
CA THR A 3 -14.99 12.88 34.18
C THR A 3 -15.11 12.36 32.75
N SER A 4 -14.97 13.25 31.78
CA SER A 4 -14.79 12.88 30.37
C SER A 4 -13.61 11.92 30.31
N SER A 5 -13.89 10.62 30.21
CA SER A 5 -12.83 9.66 29.93
C SER A 5 -12.43 9.93 28.49
N THR A 6 -11.22 10.43 28.28
CA THR A 6 -10.68 10.67 26.93
C THR A 6 -10.77 9.37 26.15
N ARG A 7 -11.53 9.35 25.04
CA ARG A 7 -11.62 8.20 24.14
C ARG A 7 -10.21 7.77 23.74
N ARG A 8 -9.96 6.46 23.68
CA ARG A 8 -8.68 5.91 23.24
C ARG A 8 -8.42 6.35 21.79
N LYS A 9 -7.22 6.86 21.48
CA LYS A 9 -6.89 7.31 20.12
C LYS A 9 -6.50 6.11 19.26
N VAL A 10 -7.01 6.09 18.03
CA VAL A 10 -6.72 5.05 17.04
C VAL A 10 -6.33 5.72 15.72
N VAL A 11 -5.05 5.66 15.37
CA VAL A 11 -4.48 6.26 14.16
C VAL A 11 -4.16 5.16 13.16
N LEU A 12 -4.85 5.18 12.03
CA LEU A 12 -4.73 4.16 10.99
C LEU A 12 -4.13 4.81 9.74
N HIS A 13 -2.89 4.44 9.46
CA HIS A 13 -2.19 4.83 8.25
C HIS A 13 -2.46 3.79 7.16
N PHE A 14 -2.94 4.21 6.00
CA PHE A 14 -3.17 3.31 4.87
C PHE A 14 -2.29 3.73 3.71
N ASP A 15 -1.46 2.82 3.22
CA ASP A 15 -1.03 2.94 1.84
C ASP A 15 -2.24 2.92 0.91
N LEU A 16 -2.13 3.62 -0.22
CA LEU A 16 -3.19 3.65 -1.21
C LEU A 16 -3.08 2.44 -2.16
N ASN A 17 -2.03 2.41 -2.96
CA ASN A 17 -1.90 1.49 -4.09
C ASN A 17 -1.78 0.04 -3.61
N ARG A 18 -2.55 -0.87 -4.22
CA ARG A 18 -2.65 -2.30 -3.87
C ARG A 18 -3.03 -2.61 -2.41
N THR A 19 -3.39 -1.59 -1.64
CA THR A 19 -3.87 -1.73 -0.26
C THR A 19 -5.36 -1.40 -0.20
N VAL A 20 -5.77 -0.15 -0.45
CA VAL A 20 -7.19 0.26 -0.44
C VAL A 20 -7.75 0.55 -1.83
N LEU A 21 -6.91 0.59 -2.86
CA LEU A 21 -7.31 0.68 -4.27
C LEU A 21 -6.41 -0.20 -5.15
N MET A 22 -6.97 -0.81 -6.20
CA MET A 22 -6.24 -1.74 -7.07
C MET A 22 -5.79 -1.07 -8.36
N SER A 23 -4.95 -0.05 -8.20
CA SER A 23 -4.29 0.66 -9.30
C SER A 23 -2.79 0.73 -9.07
N ASP A 24 -2.03 0.36 -10.10
CA ASP A 24 -0.59 0.57 -10.21
C ASP A 24 -0.28 1.39 -11.48
N ALA A 25 -0.90 2.58 -11.57
CA ALA A 25 -0.70 3.51 -12.68
C ALA A 25 0.79 3.92 -12.82
N ALA A 26 1.53 4.00 -11.71
CA ALA A 26 2.97 4.27 -11.71
C ALA A 26 3.77 3.16 -12.40
N GLY A 27 3.34 1.90 -12.27
CA GLY A 27 3.90 0.74 -12.98
C GLY A 27 3.40 0.55 -14.41
N GLY A 28 2.43 1.34 -14.87
CA GLY A 28 1.83 1.22 -16.20
C GLY A 28 1.06 -0.09 -16.44
N ARG A 29 0.53 -0.71 -15.37
CA ARG A 29 -0.18 -1.99 -15.43
C ARG A 29 -1.68 -1.76 -15.60
N THR A 30 -2.32 -2.58 -16.44
CA THR A 30 -3.79 -2.63 -16.47
C THR A 30 -4.34 -3.31 -15.20
N MET A 31 -5.65 -3.23 -14.99
CA MET A 31 -6.30 -3.94 -13.89
C MET A 31 -6.11 -5.46 -14.02
N GLU A 32 -6.23 -6.01 -15.24
CA GLU A 32 -6.00 -7.43 -15.53
C GLU A 32 -4.56 -7.85 -15.22
N ASN A 33 -3.58 -6.99 -15.54
CA ASN A 33 -2.18 -7.27 -15.17
C ASN A 33 -2.01 -7.27 -13.65
N THR A 34 -2.68 -6.35 -12.96
CA THR A 34 -2.65 -6.26 -11.49
C THR A 34 -3.28 -7.49 -10.85
N VAL A 35 -4.40 -7.98 -11.37
CA VAL A 35 -5.04 -9.22 -10.88
C VAL A 35 -4.17 -10.43 -11.18
N ASN A 36 -3.61 -10.57 -12.38
CA ASN A 36 -2.70 -11.68 -12.69
C ASN A 36 -1.49 -11.70 -11.77
N TYR A 37 -0.86 -10.54 -11.55
CA TYR A 37 0.24 -10.39 -10.62
C TYR A 37 -0.18 -10.81 -9.22
N LEU A 38 -1.32 -10.32 -8.72
CA LEU A 38 -1.87 -10.69 -7.42
C LEU A 38 -2.08 -12.21 -7.28
N LEU A 39 -2.72 -12.83 -8.26
CA LEU A 39 -2.97 -14.28 -8.23
C LEU A 39 -1.68 -15.09 -8.26
N SER A 40 -0.60 -14.58 -8.88
CA SER A 40 0.70 -15.24 -8.83
C SER A 40 1.28 -15.30 -7.40
N GLU A 41 0.88 -14.40 -6.50
CA GLU A 41 1.34 -14.35 -5.10
C GLU A 41 0.59 -15.32 -4.20
N CYS A 42 -0.62 -15.71 -4.58
CA CYS A 42 -1.51 -16.56 -3.79
C CYS A 42 -1.96 -17.82 -4.56
N THR A 43 -1.18 -18.27 -5.54
CA THR A 43 -1.44 -19.54 -6.22
C THR A 43 -0.24 -20.46 -6.05
N TRP A 44 -0.53 -21.67 -5.58
CA TRP A 44 0.47 -22.62 -5.13
C TRP A 44 0.71 -23.72 -6.15
N GLY A 45 1.98 -24.09 -6.28
CA GLY A 45 2.47 -25.14 -7.16
C GLY A 45 3.82 -25.63 -6.67
N TYR A 46 4.44 -26.50 -7.46
CA TYR A 46 5.78 -27.01 -7.19
C TYR A 46 6.67 -26.87 -8.42
N VAL A 47 7.98 -26.85 -8.21
CA VAL A 47 8.95 -26.93 -9.29
C VAL A 47 9.12 -28.39 -9.68
N HIS A 48 8.97 -28.71 -10.97
CA HIS A 48 9.05 -30.07 -11.47
C HIS A 48 10.44 -30.67 -11.14
N PRO A 49 10.55 -31.80 -10.40
CA PRO A 49 11.86 -32.22 -9.87
C PRO A 49 12.88 -32.65 -10.94
N THR A 50 12.42 -33.05 -12.13
CA THR A 50 13.31 -33.33 -13.28
C THR A 50 13.38 -32.19 -14.28
N ASN A 51 12.60 -31.11 -14.08
CA ASN A 51 12.58 -29.94 -14.96
C ASN A 51 12.49 -28.63 -14.14
N PRO A 52 13.61 -28.13 -13.59
CA PRO A 52 13.59 -26.97 -12.69
C PRO A 52 13.08 -25.65 -13.29
N SER A 53 12.90 -25.57 -14.61
CA SER A 53 12.32 -24.41 -15.30
C SER A 53 10.79 -24.48 -15.41
N GLU A 54 10.17 -25.55 -14.90
CA GLU A 54 8.74 -25.77 -14.95
C GLU A 54 8.13 -25.70 -13.56
N TRP A 55 7.16 -24.80 -13.41
CA TRP A 55 6.31 -24.72 -12.23
C TRP A 55 4.93 -25.31 -12.58
N VAL A 56 4.47 -26.24 -11.76
CA VAL A 56 3.22 -26.96 -11.96
C VAL A 56 2.22 -26.50 -10.91
N CYS A 57 1.11 -25.91 -11.36
CA CYS A 57 0.02 -25.50 -10.48
C CYS A 57 -0.64 -26.73 -9.83
N VAL A 58 -0.89 -26.67 -8.53
CA VAL A 58 -1.60 -27.74 -7.79
C VAL A 58 -2.98 -27.30 -7.31
N SER A 59 -3.36 -26.05 -7.59
CA SER A 59 -4.57 -25.43 -7.07
C SER A 59 -5.55 -25.15 -8.21
N GLU A 60 -6.84 -25.39 -7.97
CA GLU A 60 -7.94 -24.95 -8.87
C GLU A 60 -8.50 -23.57 -8.47
N ALA A 61 -8.12 -23.08 -7.28
CA ALA A 61 -8.43 -21.74 -6.80
C ALA A 61 -7.23 -21.14 -6.07
N SER A 62 -7.07 -19.82 -6.19
CA SER A 62 -6.05 -19.08 -5.43
C SER A 62 -6.42 -19.01 -3.95
N SER A 63 -5.41 -19.02 -3.08
CA SER A 63 -5.55 -19.05 -1.62
C SER A 63 -4.35 -18.41 -0.93
N ILE A 64 -4.61 -17.68 0.16
CA ILE A 64 -3.56 -17.02 0.95
C ILE A 64 -2.66 -18.06 1.63
N ALA A 65 -3.26 -19.11 2.18
CA ALA A 65 -2.54 -20.21 2.81
C ALA A 65 -2.24 -21.32 1.80
N PRO A 66 -1.09 -21.99 1.89
CA PRO A 66 -0.78 -23.13 1.02
C PRO A 66 -1.78 -24.27 1.25
N PRO A 67 -2.20 -24.98 0.19
CA PRO A 67 -2.92 -26.23 0.33
C PRO A 67 -2.00 -27.33 0.89
N ALA A 68 -2.57 -28.51 1.15
CA ALA A 68 -1.77 -29.67 1.49
C ALA A 68 -0.82 -30.02 0.33
N ALA A 69 0.47 -30.19 0.64
CA ALA A 69 1.47 -30.55 -0.36
C ALA A 69 1.14 -31.92 -0.98
N PRO A 70 1.03 -32.02 -2.32
CA PRO A 70 0.80 -33.30 -2.97
C PRO A 70 2.05 -34.17 -2.94
N LYS A 71 1.86 -35.47 -3.14
CA LYS A 71 2.93 -36.37 -3.57
C LYS A 71 2.85 -36.52 -5.08
N VAL A 72 3.99 -36.45 -5.74
CA VAL A 72 4.08 -36.63 -7.19
C VAL A 72 4.89 -37.88 -7.49
N THR A 73 4.39 -38.70 -8.41
CA THR A 73 5.08 -39.94 -8.79
C THR A 73 6.15 -39.65 -9.82
N ILE A 74 7.41 -39.95 -9.48
CA ILE A 74 8.58 -39.77 -10.34
C ILE A 74 9.30 -41.11 -10.43
N ASP A 75 9.45 -41.63 -11.65
CA ASP A 75 10.04 -42.94 -11.92
C ASP A 75 9.44 -44.07 -11.05
N GLY A 76 8.14 -44.00 -10.80
CA GLY A 76 7.39 -44.97 -9.98
C GLY A 76 7.47 -44.75 -8.46
N ASN A 77 8.12 -43.69 -7.98
CA ASN A 77 8.22 -43.36 -6.56
C ASN A 77 7.44 -42.09 -6.22
N ASP A 78 6.70 -42.11 -5.11
CA ASP A 78 6.03 -40.92 -4.61
C ASP A 78 7.01 -40.00 -3.88
N VAL A 79 7.22 -38.82 -4.44
CA VAL A 79 8.10 -37.78 -3.89
C VAL A 79 7.25 -36.66 -3.31
N ALA A 80 7.54 -36.28 -2.07
CA ALA A 80 6.94 -35.09 -1.46
C ALA A 80 7.58 -33.84 -2.08
N VAL A 81 6.77 -32.90 -2.57
CA VAL A 81 7.25 -31.67 -3.19
C VAL A 81 6.93 -30.45 -2.33
N PRO A 82 7.89 -29.54 -2.09
CA PRO A 82 7.61 -28.29 -1.40
C PRO A 82 6.75 -27.40 -2.30
N LEU A 83 5.76 -26.73 -1.70
CA LEU A 83 4.93 -25.77 -2.40
C LEU A 83 5.55 -24.38 -2.37
N ILE A 84 5.58 -23.73 -3.52
CA ILE A 84 5.93 -22.34 -3.70
C ILE A 84 4.88 -21.64 -4.56
N THR A 85 4.73 -20.34 -4.37
CA THR A 85 3.85 -19.54 -5.21
C THR A 85 4.47 -19.32 -6.59
N TYR A 86 3.67 -19.03 -7.61
CA TYR A 86 4.21 -18.72 -8.93
C TYR A 86 5.11 -17.47 -8.89
N LYS A 87 4.75 -16.46 -8.09
CA LYS A 87 5.61 -15.29 -7.87
C LYS A 87 6.97 -15.69 -7.31
N GLN A 88 7.00 -16.53 -6.27
CA GLN A 88 8.26 -17.00 -5.68
C GLN A 88 9.12 -17.72 -6.72
N PHE A 89 8.51 -18.62 -7.51
CA PHE A 89 9.20 -19.32 -8.61
C PHE A 89 9.83 -18.36 -9.62
N VAL A 90 9.08 -17.35 -10.08
CA VAL A 90 9.56 -16.34 -11.02
C VAL A 90 10.68 -15.49 -10.42
N ASP A 91 10.54 -15.11 -9.15
CA ASP A 91 11.52 -14.30 -8.44
C ASP A 91 12.85 -15.05 -8.24
N ASP A 92 12.79 -16.33 -7.89
CA ASP A 92 13.95 -17.22 -7.74
C ASP A 92 14.64 -17.51 -9.08
N SER A 93 13.85 -17.61 -10.16
CA SER A 93 14.37 -17.82 -11.52
C SER A 93 15.05 -16.57 -12.10
N LEU A 94 14.70 -15.38 -11.60
CA LEU A 94 15.17 -14.09 -12.09
C LEU A 94 15.63 -13.20 -10.93
N PRO A 95 16.63 -13.60 -10.12
CA PRO A 95 17.00 -12.92 -8.87
C PRO A 95 17.48 -11.48 -9.13
N TYR A 96 17.26 -10.58 -8.18
CA TYR A 96 17.91 -9.27 -8.18
C TYR A 96 19.30 -9.34 -7.57
N LYS A 97 20.19 -8.47 -8.02
CA LYS A 97 21.51 -8.23 -7.40
C LYS A 97 21.39 -7.21 -6.28
N SER A 98 22.05 -7.44 -5.15
CA SER A 98 22.07 -6.50 -4.03
C SER A 98 23.11 -5.40 -4.25
N LEU A 99 22.86 -4.21 -3.71
CA LEU A 99 23.91 -3.18 -3.60
C LEU A 99 25.04 -3.60 -2.65
N LYS A 100 24.79 -4.55 -1.73
CA LYS A 100 25.85 -5.14 -0.90
C LYS A 100 26.81 -6.02 -1.72
N ASP A 101 26.38 -6.49 -2.88
CA ASP A 101 27.23 -7.22 -3.82
C ASP A 101 28.09 -6.27 -4.67
N ALA A 102 27.78 -4.96 -4.65
CA ALA A 102 28.58 -3.94 -5.31
C ALA A 102 29.94 -3.81 -4.61
N GLY A 103 31.02 -4.04 -5.36
CA GLY A 103 32.38 -3.80 -4.88
C GLY A 103 32.97 -4.85 -3.92
N VAL A 104 32.24 -5.92 -3.56
CA VAL A 104 32.82 -7.02 -2.75
C VAL A 104 33.90 -7.79 -3.53
N ASP A 105 33.82 -7.80 -4.87
CA ASP A 105 34.83 -8.36 -5.78
C ASP A 105 35.19 -7.43 -6.97
N GLY A 106 34.75 -6.17 -6.96
CA GLY A 106 35.00 -5.22 -8.05
C GLY A 106 34.34 -5.57 -9.41
N LYS A 107 33.36 -6.48 -9.45
CA LYS A 107 32.80 -7.01 -10.71
C LYS A 107 31.66 -6.19 -11.33
N ASP A 108 30.79 -5.57 -10.53
CA ASP A 108 29.63 -4.82 -11.04
C ASP A 108 29.57 -3.41 -10.40
N THR A 109 29.37 -2.37 -11.21
CA THR A 109 29.06 -1.00 -10.74
C THR A 109 27.59 -0.89 -10.32
N ILE A 110 27.25 0.17 -9.57
CA ILE A 110 25.86 0.47 -9.19
C ILE A 110 24.96 0.58 -10.43
N GLU A 111 25.46 1.17 -11.52
CA GLU A 111 24.74 1.29 -12.79
C GLU A 111 24.48 -0.08 -13.44
N GLN A 112 25.46 -0.99 -13.37
CA GLN A 112 25.31 -2.35 -13.90
C GLN A 112 24.28 -3.15 -13.10
N ILE A 113 24.28 -3.02 -11.76
CA ILE A 113 23.26 -3.62 -10.88
C ILE A 113 21.87 -3.05 -11.21
N LYS A 114 21.75 -1.72 -11.33
CA LYS A 114 20.49 -1.06 -11.70
C LYS A 114 19.98 -1.55 -13.06
N ALA A 115 20.85 -1.67 -14.06
CA ALA A 115 20.48 -2.15 -15.40
C ALA A 115 20.04 -3.62 -15.36
N PHE A 116 20.75 -4.48 -14.64
CA PHE A 116 20.41 -5.89 -14.45
C PHE A 116 19.05 -6.05 -13.75
N ASN A 117 18.86 -5.39 -12.61
CA ASN A 117 17.59 -5.43 -11.86
C ASN A 117 16.43 -4.88 -12.69
N LYS A 118 16.66 -3.85 -13.51
CA LYS A 118 15.65 -3.32 -14.44
C LYS A 118 15.24 -4.36 -15.49
N ALA A 119 16.19 -5.10 -16.05
CA ALA A 119 15.90 -6.18 -17.01
C ALA A 119 15.13 -7.33 -16.36
N ALA A 120 15.58 -7.78 -15.18
CA ALA A 120 14.89 -8.79 -14.38
C ALA A 120 13.44 -8.35 -14.03
N LYS A 121 13.26 -7.11 -13.54
CA LYS A 121 11.95 -6.53 -13.21
C LYS A 121 11.00 -6.55 -14.41
N LYS A 122 11.50 -6.24 -15.61
CA LYS A 122 10.73 -6.30 -16.86
C LYS A 122 10.27 -7.73 -17.18
N GLN A 123 11.15 -8.71 -17.06
CA GLN A 123 10.82 -10.12 -17.32
C GLN A 123 9.85 -10.69 -16.28
N ARG A 124 10.10 -10.45 -14.99
CA ARG A 124 9.19 -10.82 -13.89
C ARG A 124 7.80 -10.25 -14.13
N THR A 125 7.71 -8.96 -14.43
CA THR A 125 6.43 -8.28 -14.73
C THR A 125 5.70 -8.94 -15.89
N ALA A 126 6.39 -9.30 -16.97
CA ALA A 126 5.76 -9.95 -18.12
C ALA A 126 5.18 -11.33 -17.77
N LEU A 127 5.94 -12.16 -17.05
CA LEU A 127 5.49 -13.50 -16.62
C LEU A 127 4.31 -13.43 -15.64
N GLN A 128 4.43 -12.58 -14.62
CA GLN A 128 3.42 -12.45 -13.57
C GLN A 128 2.14 -11.77 -14.07
N SER A 129 2.24 -10.84 -15.03
CA SER A 129 1.07 -10.17 -15.63
C SER A 129 0.30 -11.04 -16.62
N ALA A 130 0.90 -12.13 -17.09
CA ALA A 130 0.32 -13.13 -18.00
C ALA A 130 0.12 -14.49 -17.31
N PHE A 131 -0.04 -14.48 -15.98
CA PHE A 131 -0.07 -15.69 -15.16
C PHE A 131 -1.23 -16.63 -15.51
N THR A 132 -2.44 -16.11 -15.66
CA THR A 132 -3.65 -16.88 -16.02
C THR A 132 -3.87 -16.93 -17.55
N GLY A 133 -5.06 -17.32 -18.01
CA GLY A 133 -5.35 -17.49 -19.43
C GLY A 133 -4.62 -18.72 -19.98
N SER A 134 -3.61 -18.50 -20.82
CA SER A 134 -2.73 -19.57 -21.32
C SER A 134 -1.45 -19.76 -20.50
N GLY A 135 -1.28 -19.00 -19.41
CA GLY A 135 -0.12 -19.09 -18.53
C GLY A 135 -0.19 -20.25 -17.52
N PRO A 136 0.83 -20.40 -16.66
CA PRO A 136 0.89 -21.49 -15.68
C PRO A 136 -0.27 -21.50 -14.66
N GLY A 137 -0.93 -20.36 -14.47
CA GLY A 137 -2.12 -20.19 -13.65
C GLY A 137 -3.44 -20.46 -14.37
N ALA A 138 -3.44 -21.07 -15.57
CA ALA A 138 -4.68 -21.44 -16.26
C ALA A 138 -5.71 -22.19 -15.39
N PRO A 139 -5.32 -23.12 -14.49
CA PRO A 139 -6.27 -23.80 -13.60
C PRO A 139 -7.04 -22.88 -12.65
N VAL A 140 -6.48 -21.70 -12.30
CA VAL A 140 -7.10 -20.74 -11.37
C VAL A 140 -7.83 -19.60 -12.08
N ILE A 141 -8.19 -19.76 -13.36
CA ILE A 141 -8.95 -18.75 -14.13
C ILE A 141 -10.29 -18.40 -13.45
N GLY A 142 -10.88 -19.33 -12.68
CA GLY A 142 -12.06 -19.05 -11.85
C GLY A 142 -11.82 -17.95 -10.83
N SER A 143 -10.69 -17.98 -10.12
CA SER A 143 -10.29 -16.93 -9.18
C SER A 143 -10.01 -15.60 -9.87
N PHE A 144 -9.48 -15.60 -11.09
CA PHE A 144 -9.34 -14.38 -11.89
C PHE A 144 -10.69 -13.74 -12.17
N ASN A 145 -11.66 -14.52 -12.65
CA ASN A 145 -13.00 -14.02 -12.94
C ASN A 145 -13.69 -13.49 -11.69
N GLU A 146 -13.58 -14.21 -10.57
CA GLU A 146 -14.14 -13.78 -9.28
C GLU A 146 -13.54 -12.44 -8.82
N VAL A 147 -12.21 -12.32 -8.79
CA VAL A 147 -11.53 -11.08 -8.39
C VAL A 147 -11.92 -9.93 -9.30
N MET A 148 -11.93 -10.15 -10.62
CA MET A 148 -12.36 -9.14 -11.59
C MET A 148 -13.82 -8.71 -11.36
N GLU A 149 -14.73 -9.64 -11.08
CA GLU A 149 -16.12 -9.33 -10.76
C GLU A 149 -16.22 -8.46 -9.50
N LYS A 150 -15.48 -8.79 -8.44
CA LYS A 150 -15.46 -8.05 -7.18
C LYS A 150 -14.85 -6.64 -7.28
N LEU A 151 -14.01 -6.39 -8.28
CA LEU A 151 -13.48 -5.07 -8.60
C LEU A 151 -14.47 -4.18 -9.37
N HIS A 152 -15.59 -4.74 -9.83
CA HIS A 152 -16.66 -3.96 -10.47
C HIS A 152 -17.83 -3.76 -9.54
N PHE A 153 -18.52 -2.62 -9.71
CA PHE A 153 -19.87 -2.48 -9.16
C PHE A 153 -20.75 -3.64 -9.65
N PRO A 154 -21.62 -4.22 -8.82
CA PRO A 154 -22.59 -5.24 -9.25
C PRO A 154 -23.33 -4.83 -10.52
N SER A 155 -23.48 -5.77 -11.46
CA SER A 155 -24.24 -5.55 -12.68
C SER A 155 -25.66 -5.07 -12.37
N GLY A 156 -26.13 -4.04 -13.10
CA GLY A 156 -27.45 -3.47 -12.91
C GLY A 156 -27.42 -2.01 -12.44
N PRO A 157 -28.44 -1.55 -11.68
CA PRO A 157 -28.63 -0.12 -11.41
C PRO A 157 -27.42 0.57 -10.77
N GLN A 158 -26.69 -0.14 -9.91
CA GLN A 158 -25.55 0.42 -9.20
C GLN A 158 -24.36 0.72 -10.14
N ARG A 159 -24.02 -0.22 -11.02
CA ARG A 159 -22.97 -0.03 -12.04
C ARG A 159 -23.36 1.08 -13.03
N GLU A 160 -24.62 1.13 -13.44
CA GLU A 160 -25.09 2.17 -14.36
C GLU A 160 -25.10 3.56 -13.69
N ALA A 161 -25.43 3.64 -12.39
CA ALA A 161 -25.31 4.87 -11.62
C ALA A 161 -23.85 5.35 -11.51
N ALA A 162 -22.89 4.45 -11.31
CA ALA A 162 -21.46 4.78 -11.31
C ALA A 162 -21.01 5.36 -12.65
N LYS A 163 -21.36 4.69 -13.75
CA LYS A 163 -21.05 5.16 -15.12
C LYS A 163 -21.69 6.50 -15.44
N ASP A 164 -22.93 6.72 -14.99
CA ASP A 164 -23.62 7.99 -15.20
C ASP A 164 -22.97 9.13 -14.40
N ALA A 165 -22.67 8.89 -13.12
CA ALA A 165 -21.96 9.84 -12.27
C ALA A 165 -20.58 10.21 -12.86
N ALA A 166 -19.86 9.25 -13.44
CA ALA A 166 -18.56 9.46 -14.07
C ALA A 166 -18.58 10.53 -15.17
N LYS A 167 -19.71 10.74 -15.87
CA LYS A 167 -19.84 11.77 -16.92
C LYS A 167 -19.68 13.20 -16.37
N SER A 168 -19.92 13.39 -15.08
CA SER A 168 -19.82 14.68 -14.39
C SER A 168 -18.52 14.86 -13.61
N LEU A 169 -17.69 13.82 -13.52
CA LEU A 169 -16.42 13.88 -12.81
C LEU A 169 -15.33 14.53 -13.68
N PRO A 170 -14.38 15.26 -13.08
CA PRO A 170 -13.18 15.69 -13.77
C PRO A 170 -12.40 14.49 -14.32
N VAL A 171 -11.74 14.67 -15.47
CA VAL A 171 -10.83 13.67 -16.05
C VAL A 171 -9.79 13.27 -15.01
N SER A 172 -9.83 12.01 -14.60
CA SER A 172 -9.04 11.45 -13.50
C SER A 172 -9.15 9.93 -13.51
N ARG A 173 -8.31 9.23 -12.73
CA ARG A 173 -8.40 7.76 -12.59
C ARG A 173 -9.70 7.30 -11.94
N LEU A 174 -10.27 8.10 -11.04
CA LEU A 174 -11.59 7.86 -10.47
C LEU A 174 -12.66 7.89 -11.57
N GLN A 175 -12.63 8.91 -12.43
CA GLN A 175 -13.56 9.03 -13.55
C GLN A 175 -13.42 7.87 -14.55
N GLU A 176 -12.19 7.49 -14.89
CA GLU A 176 -11.89 6.34 -15.74
C GLU A 176 -12.47 5.06 -15.14
N ALA A 177 -12.13 4.73 -13.90
CA ALA A 177 -12.62 3.53 -13.21
C ALA A 177 -14.15 3.45 -13.21
N TRP A 178 -14.83 4.52 -12.79
CA TRP A 178 -16.29 4.52 -12.73
C TRP A 178 -16.95 4.47 -14.11
N SER A 179 -16.32 5.06 -15.15
CA SER A 179 -16.83 4.99 -16.52
C SER A 179 -16.83 3.55 -17.07
N GLU A 180 -15.94 2.71 -16.56
CA GLU A 180 -15.86 1.28 -16.88
C GLU A 180 -16.70 0.42 -15.90
N GLY A 181 -17.36 1.04 -14.92
CA GLY A 181 -18.13 0.35 -13.89
C GLY A 181 -17.26 -0.33 -12.83
N ARG A 182 -16.01 0.12 -12.66
CA ARG A 182 -15.05 -0.36 -11.67
C ARG A 182 -15.08 0.50 -10.41
N TYR A 183 -14.82 -0.13 -9.28
CA TYR A 183 -14.51 0.58 -8.04
C TYR A 183 -13.14 1.28 -8.15
N TYR A 184 -13.01 2.49 -7.59
CA TYR A 184 -11.70 3.12 -7.42
C TYR A 184 -11.11 2.72 -6.06
N LEU A 185 -11.72 3.14 -4.95
CA LEU A 185 -11.50 2.53 -3.63
C LEU A 185 -12.20 1.17 -3.52
N LEU A 186 -11.57 0.23 -2.83
CA LEU A 186 -12.12 -1.10 -2.62
C LEU A 186 -13.46 -1.07 -1.86
N PRO A 187 -14.43 -1.92 -2.22
CA PRO A 187 -15.70 -2.02 -1.51
C PRO A 187 -15.50 -2.42 -0.04
N SER A 188 -14.57 -3.34 0.28
CA SER A 188 -14.25 -3.73 1.65
C SER A 188 -13.72 -2.56 2.49
N PHE A 189 -12.95 -1.65 1.89
CA PHE A 189 -12.45 -0.47 2.57
C PHE A 189 -13.58 0.53 2.85
N MET A 190 -14.51 0.72 1.92
CA MET A 190 -15.68 1.57 2.15
C MET A 190 -16.63 1.02 3.23
N GLN A 191 -16.85 -0.31 3.26
CA GLN A 191 -17.58 -0.96 4.35
C GLN A 191 -16.85 -0.78 5.69
N PHE A 192 -15.53 -0.82 5.68
CA PHE A 192 -14.72 -0.55 6.84
C PHE A 192 -14.83 0.91 7.34
N LEU A 193 -14.92 1.90 6.45
CA LEU A 193 -15.20 3.28 6.86
C LEU A 193 -16.56 3.38 7.57
N ALA A 194 -17.59 2.68 7.08
CA ALA A 194 -18.89 2.61 7.74
C ALA A 194 -18.81 1.94 9.12
N TYR A 195 -17.99 0.90 9.26
CA TYR A 195 -17.70 0.29 10.55
C TYR A 195 -17.01 1.26 11.52
N LEU A 196 -15.97 1.97 11.08
CA LEU A 196 -15.30 2.96 11.91
C LEU A 196 -16.22 4.09 12.35
N ALA A 197 -17.15 4.53 11.48
CA ALA A 197 -18.17 5.51 11.85
C ALA A 197 -19.02 5.02 13.04
N SER A 198 -19.37 3.73 13.09
CA SER A 198 -20.09 3.14 14.21
C SER A 198 -19.29 3.10 15.53
N LEU A 199 -17.97 3.29 15.45
CA LEU A 199 -17.06 3.26 16.59
C LEU A 199 -16.68 4.65 17.12
N GLU A 200 -17.14 5.74 16.51
CA GLU A 200 -16.76 7.09 16.92
C GLU A 200 -17.13 7.40 18.38
N ASP A 201 -18.20 6.83 18.93
CA ASP A 201 -18.55 7.04 20.35
C ASP A 201 -17.56 6.36 21.32
N LYS A 202 -16.81 5.35 20.86
CA LYS A 202 -15.88 4.55 21.67
C LYS A 202 -14.42 4.97 21.48
N TYR A 203 -14.03 5.38 20.27
CA TYR A 203 -12.66 5.68 19.91
C TYR A 203 -12.51 7.06 19.25
N ASP A 204 -11.36 7.71 19.45
CA ASP A 204 -10.96 8.86 18.65
C ASP A 204 -10.21 8.37 17.41
N VAL A 205 -10.96 8.06 16.36
CA VAL A 205 -10.44 7.47 15.11
C VAL A 205 -9.82 8.54 14.22
N LYS A 206 -8.59 8.28 13.74
CA LYS A 206 -7.85 9.11 12.79
C LYS A 206 -7.44 8.27 11.59
N LEU A 207 -7.65 8.81 10.39
CA LEU A 207 -7.29 8.21 9.11
C LEU A 207 -6.15 9.00 8.48
N VAL A 208 -5.09 8.31 8.08
CA VAL A 208 -3.93 8.89 7.41
C VAL A 208 -3.68 8.15 6.10
N PHE A 209 -4.05 8.75 4.97
CA PHE A 209 -3.74 8.18 3.66
C PHE A 209 -2.28 8.45 3.28
N ARG A 210 -1.60 7.45 2.73
CA ARG A 210 -0.18 7.46 2.39
C ARG A 210 -0.01 7.02 0.95
N THR A 211 0.82 7.72 0.18
CA THR A 211 1.20 7.27 -1.17
C THR A 211 2.48 7.94 -1.62
N PHE A 212 3.24 7.25 -2.46
CA PHE A 212 4.30 7.86 -3.26
C PHE A 212 3.75 8.62 -4.49
N GLY A 213 2.59 8.18 -4.98
CA GLY A 213 1.93 8.65 -6.19
C GLY A 213 1.21 9.98 -6.02
N ASP A 214 0.21 10.19 -6.85
CA ASP A 214 -0.59 11.41 -6.96
C ASP A 214 -2.10 11.12 -6.85
N ASP A 215 -2.48 9.97 -6.28
CA ASP A 215 -3.87 9.46 -6.14
C ASP A 215 -4.74 10.21 -5.11
N ILE A 216 -4.13 11.08 -4.28
CA ILE A 216 -4.81 11.73 -3.15
C ILE A 216 -6.02 12.59 -3.59
N PRO A 217 -5.98 13.39 -4.67
CA PRO A 217 -7.14 14.15 -5.13
C PRO A 217 -8.34 13.27 -5.52
N GLU A 218 -8.10 12.14 -6.18
CA GLU A 218 -9.14 11.17 -6.53
C GLU A 218 -9.73 10.49 -5.31
N VAL A 219 -8.88 10.07 -4.35
CA VAL A 219 -9.34 9.51 -3.06
C VAL A 219 -10.18 10.54 -2.28
N ALA A 220 -9.72 11.79 -2.22
CA ALA A 220 -10.46 12.88 -1.58
C ALA A 220 -11.84 13.08 -2.23
N LYS A 221 -11.90 13.01 -3.56
CA LYS A 221 -13.16 13.15 -4.30
C LYS A 221 -14.13 11.99 -4.04
N GLU A 222 -13.65 10.76 -4.01
CA GLU A 222 -14.50 9.60 -3.73
C GLU A 222 -15.00 9.61 -2.28
N LEU A 223 -14.15 9.99 -1.32
CA LEU A 223 -14.57 10.21 0.08
C LEU A 223 -15.63 11.30 0.21
N GLU A 224 -15.51 12.40 -0.54
CA GLU A 224 -16.57 13.43 -0.58
C GLU A 224 -17.90 12.84 -1.07
N LEU A 225 -17.89 12.05 -2.14
CA LEU A 225 -19.11 11.43 -2.66
C LEU A 225 -19.73 10.44 -1.66
N LEU A 226 -18.91 9.71 -0.91
CA LEU A 226 -19.36 8.82 0.17
C LEU A 226 -20.01 9.60 1.32
N VAL A 227 -19.34 10.63 1.82
CA VAL A 227 -19.84 11.49 2.91
C VAL A 227 -21.11 12.22 2.51
N ASP A 228 -21.21 12.69 1.27
CA ASP A 228 -22.39 13.37 0.74
C ASP A 228 -23.56 12.43 0.44
N GLY A 229 -23.39 11.11 0.60
CA GLY A 229 -24.40 10.10 0.24
C GLY A 229 -24.69 10.01 -1.27
N LYS A 230 -23.73 10.44 -2.11
CA LYS A 230 -23.81 10.44 -3.58
C LYS A 230 -23.08 9.27 -4.22
N HIS A 231 -22.33 8.50 -3.43
CA HIS A 231 -21.62 7.33 -3.92
C HIS A 231 -22.60 6.21 -4.31
N PRO A 232 -22.41 5.50 -5.43
CA PRO A 232 -23.30 4.41 -5.83
C PRO A 232 -23.33 3.21 -4.87
N ILE A 233 -22.32 3.05 -4.01
CA ILE A 233 -22.27 1.97 -3.02
C ILE A 233 -23.35 2.12 -1.95
N ALA A 234 -24.02 1.02 -1.61
CA ALA A 234 -24.94 0.97 -0.49
C ALA A 234 -24.15 0.62 0.79
N LEU A 235 -24.14 1.53 1.75
CA LEU A 235 -23.56 1.33 3.09
C LEU A 235 -24.67 1.31 4.13
N GLU A 236 -24.53 0.47 5.16
CA GLU A 236 -25.48 0.40 6.27
C GLU A 236 -25.40 1.61 7.20
N THR A 237 -24.21 2.18 7.33
CA THR A 237 -23.93 3.36 8.17
C THR A 237 -23.45 4.50 7.30
N ALA A 238 -24.04 5.69 7.49
CA ALA A 238 -23.62 6.90 6.80
C ALA A 238 -22.21 7.30 7.26
N ILE A 239 -21.37 7.73 6.32
CA ILE A 239 -20.01 8.18 6.63
C ILE A 239 -20.06 9.60 7.20
N PRO A 240 -19.45 9.86 8.37
CA PRO A 240 -19.49 11.17 9.01
C PRO A 240 -18.63 12.19 8.25
N ALA A 241 -18.97 13.48 8.40
CA ALA A 241 -18.22 14.57 7.77
C ALA A 241 -16.76 14.64 8.23
N SER A 242 -16.44 14.11 9.41
CA SER A 242 -15.08 13.97 9.95
C SER A 242 -14.15 13.17 9.02
N PHE A 243 -14.71 12.28 8.20
CA PHE A 243 -13.94 11.42 7.30
C PHE A 243 -13.60 12.09 5.96
N LYS A 244 -14.16 13.28 5.69
CA LYS A 244 -13.89 14.03 4.47
C LYS A 244 -12.42 14.47 4.43
N LEU A 245 -11.78 14.26 3.27
CA LEU A 245 -10.43 14.72 2.99
C LEU A 245 -10.48 15.90 2.01
N THR A 246 -9.82 17.00 2.35
CA THR A 246 -9.49 18.05 1.39
C THR A 246 -8.07 17.83 0.89
N ALA A 247 -7.89 17.67 -0.42
CA ALA A 247 -6.58 17.42 -1.05
C ALA A 247 -5.67 18.68 -1.12
N ALA A 248 -5.79 19.59 -0.16
CA ALA A 248 -5.05 20.85 -0.06
C ALA A 248 -5.05 21.38 1.39
N GLY A 249 -4.16 22.31 1.69
CA GLY A 249 -4.14 23.00 2.98
C GLY A 249 -3.80 22.08 4.16
N ALA A 250 -4.37 22.35 5.33
CA ALA A 250 -3.95 21.73 6.59
C ALA A 250 -4.20 20.21 6.70
N GLN A 251 -4.93 19.60 5.77
CA GLN A 251 -5.16 18.16 5.73
C GLN A 251 -4.09 17.38 4.95
N VAL A 252 -3.17 18.07 4.26
CA VAL A 252 -2.16 17.40 3.43
C VAL A 252 -0.74 17.80 3.78
N GLY A 253 0.19 16.90 3.51
CA GLY A 253 1.61 17.21 3.55
C GLY A 253 2.42 16.33 2.60
N THR A 254 3.62 16.79 2.26
CA THR A 254 4.54 16.08 1.38
C THR A 254 5.89 15.92 2.05
N PHE A 255 6.37 14.69 2.14
CA PHE A 255 7.71 14.39 2.64
C PHE A 255 8.77 14.79 1.62
N TYR A 256 9.90 15.24 2.16
CA TYR A 256 11.16 15.38 1.45
C TYR A 256 12.25 14.78 2.31
N ARG A 257 13.17 14.05 1.67
CA ARG A 257 14.30 13.41 2.35
C ARG A 257 15.57 13.65 1.54
N ASP A 258 16.58 14.17 2.23
CA ASP A 258 17.93 14.47 1.74
C ASP A 258 19.02 13.87 2.65
N GLY A 259 18.64 13.28 3.78
CA GLY A 259 19.53 12.56 4.69
C GLY A 259 18.83 11.43 5.44
N PHE A 260 19.64 10.53 6.00
CA PHE A 260 19.16 9.38 6.78
C PHE A 260 18.71 9.76 8.19
N GLU A 261 19.38 10.77 8.77
CA GLU A 261 19.15 11.25 10.12
C GLU A 261 17.93 12.17 10.20
N SER A 262 17.57 12.55 11.42
CA SER A 262 16.39 13.36 11.75
C SER A 262 16.30 14.67 10.93
N ASP A 263 17.40 15.40 10.83
CA ASP A 263 17.50 16.68 10.11
C ASP A 263 17.41 16.53 8.59
N GLY A 264 17.73 15.33 8.08
CA GLY A 264 17.62 14.95 6.68
C GLY A 264 16.20 14.65 6.20
N THR A 265 15.17 14.90 7.03
CA THR A 265 13.78 14.69 6.69
C THR A 265 12.94 15.91 7.02
N ALA A 266 12.10 16.32 6.08
CA ALA A 266 11.15 17.40 6.23
C ALA A 266 9.74 17.00 5.76
N LEU A 267 8.74 17.66 6.32
CA LEU A 267 7.35 17.62 5.90
C LEU A 267 6.91 19.02 5.46
N ALA A 268 6.56 19.16 4.19
CA ALA A 268 5.94 20.36 3.65
C ALA A 268 4.41 20.27 3.82
N VAL A 269 3.86 21.03 4.75
CA VAL A 269 2.43 21.03 5.09
C VAL A 269 1.67 21.99 4.16
N GLY A 270 0.47 21.62 3.74
CA GLY A 270 -0.35 22.45 2.86
C GLY A 270 -0.33 22.05 1.40
N THR A 271 0.57 21.15 1.00
CA THR A 271 0.85 20.83 -0.40
C THR A 271 1.06 19.33 -0.64
N LEU A 272 0.65 18.89 -1.83
CA LEU A 272 0.94 17.57 -2.42
C LEU A 272 2.02 17.63 -3.51
N THR A 273 2.45 18.84 -3.86
CA THR A 273 3.51 19.08 -4.84
C THR A 273 4.84 18.74 -4.18
N LYS A 274 5.55 17.72 -4.69
CA LYS A 274 6.87 17.34 -4.19
C LYS A 274 7.99 18.08 -4.92
N VAL A 275 9.12 18.24 -4.23
CA VAL A 275 10.37 18.69 -4.86
C VAL A 275 10.76 17.68 -5.94
N PRO A 276 10.99 18.08 -7.20
CA PRO A 276 11.43 17.17 -8.24
C PRO A 276 12.82 16.61 -7.95
N PHE A 277 13.06 15.34 -8.27
CA PHE A 277 14.40 14.78 -8.20
C PHE A 277 15.20 15.13 -9.46
N THR A 278 16.08 16.12 -9.36
CA THR A 278 17.03 16.47 -10.41
C THR A 278 18.46 16.35 -9.87
N SER A 279 19.43 16.15 -10.77
CA SER A 279 20.85 16.16 -10.40
C SER A 279 21.29 17.48 -9.78
N ALA A 280 20.59 18.59 -10.04
CA ALA A 280 20.85 19.89 -9.44
C ALA A 280 20.40 20.00 -7.97
N HIS A 281 19.44 19.17 -7.54
CA HIS A 281 18.97 19.13 -6.15
C HIS A 281 19.70 18.08 -5.30
N GLN A 282 20.56 17.24 -5.91
CA GLN A 282 21.33 16.25 -5.17
C GLN A 282 22.47 16.92 -4.41
N GLY A 283 22.37 16.94 -3.08
CA GLY A 283 23.39 17.53 -2.20
C GLY A 283 23.22 19.03 -1.95
N ASP A 284 22.19 19.66 -2.51
CA ASP A 284 21.81 21.03 -2.16
C ASP A 284 20.84 21.01 -0.97
N SER A 285 21.37 21.30 0.22
CA SER A 285 20.59 21.38 1.46
C SER A 285 19.55 22.50 1.47
N SER A 286 19.56 23.40 0.48
CA SER A 286 18.60 24.50 0.32
C SER A 286 17.54 24.24 -0.76
N ALA A 287 17.59 23.09 -1.42
CA ALA A 287 16.68 22.77 -2.53
C ALA A 287 15.21 22.81 -2.10
N LEU A 288 14.91 22.32 -0.89
CA LEU A 288 13.56 22.32 -0.32
C LEU A 288 13.04 23.73 -0.08
N GLU A 289 13.81 24.55 0.63
CA GLU A 289 13.45 25.90 1.01
C GLU A 289 13.33 26.79 -0.23
N THR A 290 14.23 26.63 -1.20
CA THR A 290 14.18 27.32 -2.49
C THR A 290 12.94 26.94 -3.28
N PHE A 291 12.61 25.64 -3.34
CA PHE A 291 11.45 25.16 -4.09
C PHE A 291 10.15 25.78 -3.55
N TYR A 292 9.93 25.75 -2.23
CA TYR A 292 8.70 26.27 -1.62
C TYR A 292 8.70 27.77 -1.30
N GLN A 293 9.79 28.48 -1.62
CA GLN A 293 9.91 29.90 -1.34
C GLN A 293 8.73 30.69 -1.92
N GLY A 294 8.05 31.47 -1.07
CA GLY A 294 6.91 32.29 -1.48
C GLY A 294 5.61 31.54 -1.78
N GLN A 295 5.55 30.22 -1.58
CA GLN A 295 4.35 29.41 -1.85
C GLN A 295 3.39 29.32 -0.65
N GLY A 296 3.72 29.92 0.49
CA GLY A 296 2.91 29.82 1.71
C GLY A 296 2.87 28.43 2.35
N VAL A 297 3.86 27.59 2.05
CA VAL A 297 4.00 26.22 2.57
C VAL A 297 4.80 26.24 3.87
N GLU A 298 4.28 25.58 4.91
CA GLU A 298 5.01 25.38 6.17
C GLU A 298 5.97 24.20 6.02
N ILE A 299 7.25 24.42 6.22
CA ILE A 299 8.28 23.37 6.23
C ILE A 299 8.59 22.98 7.66
N VAL A 300 8.35 21.72 8.00
CA VAL A 300 8.67 21.14 9.32
C VAL A 300 9.79 20.13 9.15
N ARG A 301 10.97 20.42 9.70
CA ARG A 301 12.17 19.57 9.58
C ARG A 301 12.51 18.90 10.92
N GLY A 302 12.98 17.66 10.88
CA GLY A 302 13.34 16.90 12.08
C GLY A 302 12.22 15.95 12.56
N PHE A 303 12.57 14.71 12.90
CA PHE A 303 11.60 13.70 13.35
C PHE A 303 10.70 14.18 14.51
N PRO A 304 11.22 14.77 15.61
CA PRO A 304 10.34 15.21 16.71
C PRO A 304 9.35 16.31 16.29
N ALA A 305 9.76 17.22 15.40
CA ALA A 305 8.90 18.29 14.93
C ALA A 305 7.83 17.76 13.96
N ILE A 306 8.22 16.86 13.05
CA ILE A 306 7.30 16.18 12.12
C ILE A 306 6.26 15.37 12.91
N HIS A 307 6.68 14.58 13.91
CA HIS A 307 5.78 13.79 14.72
C HIS A 307 4.72 14.67 15.42
N ARG A 308 5.14 15.76 16.07
CA ARG A 308 4.21 16.73 16.67
C ARG A 308 3.27 17.34 15.63
N LYS A 309 3.80 17.73 14.46
CA LYS A 309 2.97 18.31 13.39
C LYS A 309 1.91 17.33 12.90
N VAL A 310 2.24 16.06 12.68
CA VAL A 310 1.25 15.04 12.29
C VAL A 310 0.21 14.82 13.39
N GLN A 311 0.60 14.90 14.66
CA GLN A 311 -0.35 14.88 15.78
C GLN A 311 -1.28 16.10 15.78
N GLU A 312 -0.76 17.30 15.54
CA GLU A 312 -1.56 18.54 15.40
C GLU A 312 -2.54 18.47 14.21
N MET A 313 -2.06 17.97 13.07
CA MET A 313 -2.86 17.77 11.87
C MET A 313 -4.02 16.81 12.14
N THR A 314 -3.74 15.63 12.72
CA THR A 314 -4.76 14.61 13.05
C THR A 314 -5.69 15.04 14.19
N HIS A 315 -5.23 15.90 15.10
CA HIS A 315 -6.09 16.48 16.12
C HIS A 315 -7.11 17.45 15.51
N SER A 316 -6.66 18.29 14.58
CA SER A 316 -7.51 19.30 13.92
C SER A 316 -8.41 18.68 12.84
N HIS A 317 -7.94 17.63 12.17
CA HIS A 317 -8.63 16.96 11.07
C HIS A 317 -8.52 15.43 11.25
N PRO A 318 -9.62 14.71 11.51
CA PRO A 318 -9.58 13.27 11.70
C PRO A 318 -9.04 12.51 10.49
N THR A 319 -9.28 13.01 9.28
CA THR A 319 -8.71 12.48 8.05
C THR A 319 -7.66 13.41 7.47
N ILE A 320 -6.46 12.90 7.19
CA ILE A 320 -5.38 13.61 6.50
C ILE A 320 -4.75 12.71 5.43
N ALA A 321 -3.93 13.29 4.56
CA ALA A 321 -3.13 12.54 3.59
C ALA A 321 -1.70 13.05 3.52
N LEU A 322 -0.74 12.13 3.39
CA LEU A 322 0.68 12.46 3.32
C LEU A 322 1.28 11.80 2.08
N ARG A 323 1.91 12.60 1.22
CA ARG A 323 2.66 12.13 0.07
C ARG A 323 4.10 11.81 0.48
N ASP A 324 4.50 10.58 0.27
CA ASP A 324 5.85 10.08 0.54
C ASP A 324 6.83 10.40 -0.60
N TYR A 325 8.13 10.37 -0.31
CA TYR A 325 9.17 10.79 -1.25
C TYR A 325 9.79 9.61 -2.00
N TRP A 326 9.17 9.26 -3.14
CA TRP A 326 9.55 8.08 -3.94
C TRP A 326 11.00 8.09 -4.39
N GLU A 327 11.51 9.26 -4.79
CA GLU A 327 12.86 9.35 -5.32
C GLU A 327 13.94 9.04 -4.31
N TRP A 328 13.71 9.36 -3.04
CA TRP A 328 14.62 8.96 -1.97
C TRP A 328 14.63 7.44 -1.80
N TRP A 329 13.47 6.80 -1.74
CA TRP A 329 13.37 5.35 -1.63
C TRP A 329 14.00 4.64 -2.84
N SER A 330 13.69 5.09 -4.06
CA SER A 330 14.22 4.54 -5.30
C SER A 330 15.74 4.73 -5.44
N ALA A 331 16.27 5.89 -5.04
CA ALA A 331 17.72 6.15 -5.06
C ALA A 331 18.52 5.20 -4.17
N HIS A 332 17.89 4.67 -3.11
CA HIS A 332 18.48 3.74 -2.14
C HIS A 332 18.06 2.28 -2.40
N ALA A 333 17.80 1.94 -3.67
CA ALA A 333 17.43 0.60 -4.11
C ALA A 333 16.22 0.01 -3.37
N GLU A 334 15.25 0.87 -3.05
CA GLU A 334 13.97 0.46 -2.47
C GLU A 334 14.12 -0.23 -1.10
N ALA A 335 15.18 0.05 -0.34
CA ALA A 335 15.37 -0.45 1.01
C ALA A 335 14.37 0.19 2.00
N GLY A 336 13.80 -0.62 2.90
CA GLY A 336 12.70 -0.20 3.78
C GLY A 336 13.00 1.00 4.69
N GLU A 337 14.25 1.15 5.15
CA GLU A 337 14.72 2.27 5.98
C GLU A 337 14.83 3.63 5.25
N TYR A 338 14.57 3.62 3.93
CA TYR A 338 14.47 4.81 3.08
C TYR A 338 13.04 5.00 2.53
N GLY A 339 12.09 4.16 2.96
CA GLY A 339 10.71 4.19 2.51
C GLY A 339 9.84 5.23 3.22
N LYS A 340 8.57 4.89 3.38
CA LYS A 340 7.52 5.73 3.99
C LYS A 340 7.78 5.87 5.49
N LEU A 341 8.10 7.08 5.93
CA LEU A 341 8.45 7.34 7.33
C LEU A 341 7.22 7.21 8.24
N LEU A 342 7.31 6.32 9.23
CA LEU A 342 6.40 6.20 10.36
C LEU A 342 7.17 6.45 11.66
N LEU A 343 6.86 7.56 12.33
CA LEU A 343 7.46 7.92 13.62
C LEU A 343 6.60 7.36 14.74
N VAL A 344 7.23 6.59 15.63
CA VAL A 344 6.58 5.97 16.78
C VAL A 344 7.22 6.44 18.07
N ASP A 345 6.43 6.50 19.14
CA ASP A 345 6.89 6.80 20.48
C ASP A 345 6.59 5.59 21.38
N ASP A 346 7.57 4.70 21.56
CA ASP A 346 7.41 3.51 22.40
C ASP A 346 7.49 3.84 23.90
N SER A 347 7.89 5.08 24.24
CA SER A 347 7.97 5.57 25.62
C SER A 347 6.66 6.13 26.14
N ALA A 348 5.72 6.46 25.25
CA ALA A 348 4.40 6.92 25.60
C ALA A 348 3.62 5.77 26.27
N SER A 349 3.47 5.85 27.60
CA SER A 349 2.65 4.94 28.42
C SER A 349 1.13 4.97 28.10
N ASN A 350 0.72 5.56 26.98
CA ASN A 350 -0.68 5.62 26.61
C ASN A 350 -1.10 4.33 25.90
N ASN A 351 -2.39 4.01 25.99
CA ASN A 351 -2.95 2.84 25.34
C ASN A 351 -3.24 3.13 23.84
N ASP A 352 -2.69 4.18 23.24
CA ASP A 352 -3.09 4.59 21.88
C ASP A 352 -2.62 3.57 20.84
N ILE A 353 -3.37 3.49 19.74
CA ILE A 353 -3.06 2.59 18.63
C ILE A 353 -2.59 3.44 17.45
N ALA A 354 -1.46 3.09 16.87
CA ALA A 354 -0.96 3.66 15.62
C ALA A 354 -0.45 2.52 14.73
N VAL A 355 -1.14 2.25 13.62
CA VAL A 355 -0.84 1.11 12.74
C VAL A 355 -0.80 1.57 11.29
N PHE A 356 0.18 1.06 10.55
CA PHE A 356 0.36 1.27 9.12
C PHE A 356 0.00 0.00 8.36
N PHE A 357 -0.97 0.12 7.45
CA PHE A 357 -1.48 -0.92 6.58
C PHE A 357 -0.87 -0.77 5.18
N ASP A 358 -0.21 -1.82 4.70
CA ASP A 358 0.45 -1.83 3.39
C ASP A 358 0.55 -3.29 2.89
N ASP A 359 0.38 -3.53 1.59
CA ASP A 359 0.46 -4.86 0.99
C ASP A 359 1.90 -5.39 0.86
N HIS A 360 2.88 -4.48 0.78
CA HIS A 360 4.30 -4.81 0.61
C HIS A 360 5.00 -5.14 1.93
N VAL A 361 4.30 -5.16 3.08
CA VAL A 361 4.89 -5.68 4.33
C VAL A 361 5.09 -7.18 4.19
N GLU A 362 6.33 -7.62 4.01
CA GLU A 362 6.66 -9.03 3.76
C GLU A 362 6.72 -9.86 5.06
N ALA A 363 6.92 -11.19 4.91
CA ALA A 363 7.04 -12.09 6.05
C ALA A 363 8.22 -11.75 6.98
N HIS A 364 9.34 -11.29 6.41
CA HIS A 364 10.61 -11.10 7.11
C HIS A 364 11.20 -9.68 7.01
N HIS A 365 10.57 -8.77 6.28
CA HIS A 365 11.06 -7.40 6.08
C HIS A 365 9.90 -6.42 5.87
N SER A 366 10.06 -5.15 6.25
CA SER A 366 9.01 -4.13 6.06
C SER A 366 8.87 -3.68 4.61
N HIS A 367 9.94 -3.81 3.82
CA HIS A 367 10.12 -3.48 2.40
C HIS A 367 9.98 -2.00 2.06
N ILE A 368 8.92 -1.35 2.56
CA ILE A 368 8.53 -0.01 2.13
C ILE A 368 8.28 0.97 3.28
N VAL A 369 8.10 0.49 4.52
CA VAL A 369 7.83 1.37 5.68
C VAL A 369 9.09 1.50 6.54
N ASP A 370 9.49 2.76 6.77
CA ASP A 370 10.61 3.17 7.62
C ASP A 370 10.07 3.52 9.02
N VAL A 371 10.04 2.55 9.92
CA VAL A 371 9.57 2.76 11.30
C VAL A 371 10.72 3.24 12.16
N ARG A 372 10.60 4.43 12.75
CA ARG A 372 11.64 5.02 13.61
C ARG A 372 11.10 5.47 14.95
N ASP A 373 11.90 5.25 15.98
CA ASP A 373 11.64 5.83 17.30
C ASP A 373 11.87 7.34 17.23
N VAL A 374 10.87 8.12 17.66
CA VAL A 374 10.90 9.58 17.54
C VAL A 374 11.99 10.24 18.40
N ALA A 375 12.34 9.63 19.53
CA ALA A 375 13.28 10.19 20.49
C ALA A 375 14.74 9.98 20.05
N SER A 376 15.07 8.77 19.62
CA SER A 376 16.41 8.37 19.20
C SER A 376 16.67 8.55 17.69
N GLY A 377 15.62 8.58 16.86
CA GLY A 377 15.72 8.55 15.40
C GLY A 377 16.15 7.21 14.81
N ALA A 378 16.38 6.20 15.65
CA ALA A 378 16.85 4.89 15.23
C ALA A 378 15.72 4.08 14.57
N PRO A 379 16.04 3.28 13.52
CA PRO A 379 15.10 2.31 12.98
C PRO A 379 14.64 1.30 14.03
N VAL A 380 13.35 1.03 14.09
CA VAL A 380 12.77 0.00 14.96
C VAL A 380 12.93 -1.36 14.27
N PRO A 381 13.53 -2.38 14.93
CA PRO A 381 13.67 -3.71 14.33
C PRO A 381 12.34 -4.29 13.86
N PHE A 382 12.34 -4.93 12.68
CA PHE A 382 11.11 -5.47 12.08
C PHE A 382 10.36 -6.45 12.99
N SER A 383 11.08 -7.28 13.75
CA SER A 383 10.50 -8.19 14.73
C SER A 383 9.74 -7.50 15.86
N LYS A 384 10.00 -6.22 16.11
CA LYS A 384 9.30 -5.39 17.10
C LYS A 384 8.19 -4.53 16.47
N SER A 385 8.27 -4.24 15.18
CA SER A 385 7.27 -3.40 14.48
C SER A 385 6.16 -4.21 13.81
N LYS A 386 6.45 -5.42 13.29
CA LYS A 386 5.45 -6.31 12.68
C LYS A 386 4.37 -6.70 13.69
N GLY A 387 3.10 -6.50 13.32
CA GLY A 387 1.94 -6.80 14.16
C GLY A 387 1.68 -5.80 15.28
N LYS A 388 2.56 -4.80 15.47
CA LYS A 388 2.35 -3.69 16.41
C LYS A 388 2.13 -2.37 15.69
N TYR A 389 3.07 -1.98 14.85
CA TYR A 389 3.05 -0.74 14.07
C TYR A 389 2.79 -0.99 12.58
N LEU A 390 3.11 -2.20 12.10
CA LEU A 390 2.94 -2.60 10.71
C LEU A 390 1.97 -3.76 10.61
N GLN A 391 0.97 -3.60 9.76
CA GLN A 391 0.01 -4.63 9.43
C GLN A 391 0.03 -4.89 7.92
N ARG A 392 0.37 -6.12 7.53
CA ARG A 392 0.26 -6.54 6.14
C ARG A 392 -1.21 -6.56 5.72
N VAL A 393 -1.48 -6.00 4.55
CA VAL A 393 -2.75 -6.17 3.83
C VAL A 393 -2.58 -7.27 2.78
N GLU A 394 -3.53 -8.19 2.72
CA GLU A 394 -3.57 -9.28 1.73
C GLU A 394 -4.53 -8.86 0.62
N PRO A 395 -4.05 -8.39 -0.55
CA PRO A 395 -4.92 -7.74 -1.53
C PRO A 395 -6.01 -8.67 -2.06
N PHE A 396 -5.73 -9.97 -2.16
CA PHE A 396 -6.71 -10.97 -2.57
C PHE A 396 -7.90 -11.02 -1.62
N ALA A 397 -7.67 -11.08 -0.29
CA ALA A 397 -8.75 -11.03 0.69
C ALA A 397 -9.38 -9.64 0.78
N ALA A 398 -8.60 -8.55 0.65
CA ALA A 398 -9.14 -7.20 0.62
C ALA A 398 -10.15 -7.02 -0.53
N ILE A 399 -9.98 -7.69 -1.66
CA ILE A 399 -10.94 -7.65 -2.77
C ILE A 399 -12.13 -8.61 -2.54
N THR A 400 -11.86 -9.82 -2.08
CA THR A 400 -12.86 -10.91 -2.08
C THR A 400 -13.72 -10.98 -0.82
N ASP A 401 -13.21 -10.52 0.33
CA ASP A 401 -13.93 -10.46 1.60
C ASP A 401 -14.37 -9.01 1.92
N PRO A 402 -15.69 -8.71 1.87
CA PRO A 402 -16.22 -7.39 2.22
C PRO A 402 -15.90 -6.92 3.64
N HIS A 403 -15.60 -7.84 4.56
CA HIS A 403 -15.30 -7.54 5.96
C HIS A 403 -13.81 -7.61 6.30
N TYR A 404 -12.92 -7.74 5.30
CA TYR A 404 -11.48 -7.94 5.51
C TYR A 404 -10.87 -6.92 6.48
N PHE A 405 -10.98 -5.63 6.17
CA PHE A 405 -10.43 -4.55 7.00
C PHE A 405 -11.11 -4.45 8.38
N ILE A 406 -12.42 -4.78 8.45
CA ILE A 406 -13.17 -4.80 9.71
C ILE A 406 -12.58 -5.86 10.64
N ASN A 407 -12.41 -7.09 10.14
CA ASN A 407 -11.85 -8.20 10.91
C ASN A 407 -10.41 -7.91 11.34
N LEU A 408 -9.64 -7.29 10.45
CA LEU A 408 -8.26 -6.90 10.71
C LEU A 408 -8.16 -5.89 11.86
N VAL A 409 -9.00 -4.85 11.85
CA VAL A 409 -9.02 -3.83 12.89
C VAL A 409 -9.64 -4.34 14.19
N LYS A 410 -10.68 -5.17 14.16
CA LYS A 410 -11.22 -5.82 15.37
C LYS A 410 -10.15 -6.59 16.14
N SER A 411 -9.33 -7.37 15.43
CA SER A 411 -8.19 -8.08 16.02
C SER A 411 -7.22 -7.13 16.73
N ILE A 412 -6.90 -5.98 16.10
CA ILE A 412 -6.02 -4.94 16.67
C ILE A 412 -6.66 -4.25 17.89
N LEU A 413 -7.96 -3.96 17.82
CA LEU A 413 -8.73 -3.33 18.90
C LEU A 413 -9.02 -4.30 20.05
N GLN A 414 -8.84 -5.61 19.84
CA GLN A 414 -9.26 -6.71 20.72
C GLN A 414 -10.79 -6.73 20.95
N GLU A 415 -11.55 -6.51 19.89
CA GLU A 415 -13.03 -6.54 19.86
C GLU A 415 -13.61 -7.81 19.24
#